data_AF-A0A961W8R4-F1
#
_entry.id   AF-A0A961W8R4-F1
#
_cell.length_a   1.000
_cell.length_b   1.000
_cell.length_c   1.000
_cell.angle_alpha   90.00
_cell.angle_beta   90.00
_cell.angle_gamma   90.00
#
_symmetry.space_group_name_H-M   'P 1'
#
loop_
_entity.id
_entity.type
_entity.pdbx_description
1 polymer ?
#
loop_
_entity_poly.entity_id
_entity_poly.type
_entity_poly.pdbx_seq_one_letter_code
_entity_poly.pdbx_strand_id
1 'polypeptide(L)' 'MRYVLAMAGGLIGAALMARFVAVKLAPWAARQFTYDSPDGSASVEQWTFMAVLAGGLLVGWAAGWLVGSFVAPQRRRS' A
#
# COMPACT_ATOMS: atom_id res chain seq x y z
N MET A 1 14.35 12.77 10.89
CA MET A 1 14.50 11.43 10.25
C MET A 1 13.19 10.64 10.15
N ARG A 2 12.23 10.74 11.09
CA ARG A 2 10.97 9.96 11.04
C ARG A 2 10.18 10.04 9.72
N TYR A 3 10.12 11.22 9.10
CA TYR A 3 9.34 11.44 7.88
C TYR A 3 9.91 10.68 6.68
N VAL A 4 11.25 10.61 6.58
CA VAL A 4 11.94 9.87 5.51
C VAL A 4 11.70 8.37 5.68
N LEU A 5 11.78 7.86 6.92
CA LEU A 5 11.47 6.45 7.21
C LEU A 5 10.02 6.10 6.91
N ALA A 6 9.08 6.99 7.21
CA ALA A 6 7.67 6.81 6.85
C ALA A 6 7.45 6.79 5.33
N MET A 7 8.09 7.70 4.56
CA MET A 7 7.98 7.67 3.10
C MET A 7 8.61 6.42 2.49
N ALA A 8 9.81 6.03 2.94
CA ALA A 8 10.48 4.81 2.48
C ALA A 8 9.66 3.56 2.83
N GLY A 9 9.15 3.48 4.06
CA GLY A 9 8.27 2.41 4.51
C GLY A 9 7.01 2.31 3.65
N GLY A 10 6.38 3.45 3.33
CA GLY A 10 5.21 3.49 2.45
C GLY A 10 5.51 2.94 1.06
N LEU A 11 6.58 3.40 0.41
CA LEU A 11 6.96 2.92 -0.92
C LEU A 11 7.25 1.42 -0.94
N ILE A 12 7.97 0.92 0.07
CA ILE A 12 8.25 -0.52 0.21
C ILE A 12 6.95 -1.28 0.42
N GLY A 13 6.06 -0.80 1.30
CA GLY A 13 4.76 -1.43 1.56
C GLY A 13 3.88 -1.50 0.31
N ALA A 14 3.81 -0.42 -0.47
CA ALA A 14 3.10 -0.38 -1.73
C ALA A 14 3.70 -1.37 -2.75
N ALA A 15 5.02 -1.39 -2.92
CA ALA A 15 5.70 -2.32 -3.84
C ALA A 15 5.46 -3.79 -3.46
N LEU A 16 5.51 -4.12 -2.16
CA LEU A 16 5.21 -5.46 -1.66
C LEU A 16 3.76 -5.85 -1.94
N MET A 17 2.81 -4.96 -1.64
CA MET A 17 1.39 -5.23 -1.89
C MET A 17 1.08 -5.38 -3.38
N ALA A 18 1.67 -4.55 -4.24
CA ALA A 18 1.56 -4.70 -5.69
C ALA A 18 2.05 -6.08 -6.14
N ARG A 19 3.25 -6.49 -5.70
CA ARG A 19 3.89 -7.71 -6.20
C ARG A 19 3.21 -8.99 -5.72
N PHE A 20 2.79 -9.04 -4.45
CA PHE A 20 2.34 -10.27 -3.80
C PHE A 20 0.82 -10.37 -3.67
N VAL A 21 0.13 -9.25 -3.48
CA VAL A 21 -1.31 -9.24 -3.21
C VAL A 21 -2.09 -8.83 -4.45
N ALA A 22 -1.75 -7.68 -5.05
CA ALA A 22 -2.56 -7.09 -6.12
C ALA A 22 -2.61 -7.99 -7.38
N VAL A 23 -1.51 -8.65 -7.73
CA VAL A 23 -1.43 -9.62 -8.85
C VAL A 23 -2.44 -10.76 -8.72
N LYS A 24 -2.79 -11.18 -7.50
CA LYS A 24 -3.77 -12.25 -7.26
C LYS A 24 -5.16 -11.71 -6.99
N LEU A 25 -5.25 -10.63 -6.22
CA LEU A 25 -6.51 -10.11 -5.71
C LEU A 25 -7.31 -9.37 -6.79
N ALA A 26 -6.66 -8.58 -7.65
CA ALA A 26 -7.34 -7.85 -8.72
C ALA A 26 -8.12 -8.78 -9.69
N PRO A 27 -7.50 -9.80 -10.30
CA PRO A 27 -8.23 -10.72 -11.18
C PRO A 27 -9.19 -11.65 -10.44
N TRP A 28 -9.00 -11.87 -9.13
CA TRP A 28 -9.99 -12.59 -8.32
C TRP A 28 -11.24 -11.74 -8.07
N ALA A 29 -11.06 -10.45 -7.77
CA ALA A 29 -12.13 -9.50 -7.49
C ALA A 29 -12.99 -9.24 -8.74
N ALA A 30 -12.36 -9.08 -9.91
CA ALA A 30 -13.11 -8.93 -11.15
C ALA A 30 -13.98 -10.16 -11.44
N ARG A 31 -13.51 -11.37 -11.14
CA ARG A 31 -14.30 -12.60 -11.33
C ARG A 31 -15.52 -12.74 -10.41
N GLN A 32 -15.72 -11.85 -9.44
CA GLN A 32 -16.90 -11.88 -8.56
C GLN A 32 -18.13 -11.20 -9.18
N PHE A 33 -17.98 -10.50 -10.31
CA PHE A 33 -19.06 -9.77 -10.95
C PHE A 33 -19.29 -10.26 -12.38
N THR A 34 -20.50 -10.04 -12.88
CA THR A 34 -20.86 -10.22 -14.28
C THR A 34 -20.70 -8.88 -15.00
N TYR A 35 -20.12 -8.89 -16.20
CA TYR A 35 -19.95 -7.69 -17.01
C TYR A 35 -20.51 -7.93 -18.40
N ASP A 36 -21.13 -6.88 -18.95
CA ASP A 36 -21.61 -6.89 -20.33
C ASP A 36 -20.48 -6.63 -21.34
N SER A 37 -19.33 -6.14 -20.87
CA SER A 37 -18.17 -5.82 -21.70
C SER A 37 -16.83 -6.09 -20.99
N PRO A 38 -15.75 -6.33 -21.76
CA PRO A 38 -14.40 -6.49 -21.21
C PRO A 38 -13.92 -5.26 -20.41
N ASP A 39 -14.33 -4.06 -20.82
CA ASP A 39 -13.92 -2.80 -20.19
C ASP A 39 -14.37 -2.69 -18.74
N GLY A 40 -15.55 -3.26 -18.42
CA GLY A 40 -16.08 -3.31 -17.05
C GLY A 40 -15.19 -4.15 -16.14
N SER A 41 -14.76 -5.33 -16.62
CA SER A 41 -13.86 -6.21 -15.87
C SER A 41 -12.49 -5.57 -15.63
N ALA A 42 -11.92 -4.95 -16.67
CA ALA A 42 -10.62 -4.27 -16.59
C ALA A 42 -10.65 -3.09 -15.62
N SER A 43 -11.77 -2.35 -15.57
CA SER A 43 -11.95 -1.25 -14.62
C SER A 43 -11.92 -1.75 -13.18
N VAL A 44 -12.60 -2.85 -12.87
CA VAL A 44 -12.60 -3.43 -11.51
C VAL A 44 -11.24 -3.97 -11.13
N GLU A 45 -10.51 -4.61 -12.06
CA GLU A 45 -9.13 -5.03 -11.80
C GLU A 45 -8.23 -3.82 -11.47
N GLN A 46 -8.31 -2.74 -12.25
CA GLN A 46 -7.53 -1.52 -12.01
C GLN A 46 -7.88 -0.87 -10.67
N TRP A 47 -9.17 -0.72 -10.36
CA TRP A 47 -9.62 -0.16 -9.08
C TRP A 47 -9.15 -0.99 -7.90
N THR A 48 -9.26 -2.32 -8.00
CA THR A 48 -8.79 -3.23 -6.96
C THR A 48 -7.28 -3.14 -6.79
N PHE A 49 -6.53 -3.07 -7.90
CA PHE A 49 -5.07 -2.91 -7.87
C PHE A 49 -4.66 -1.60 -7.18
N MET A 50 -5.31 -0.48 -7.52
CA MET A 50 -5.07 0.81 -6.87
C MET A 50 -5.43 0.79 -5.38
N ALA A 51 -6.54 0.16 -5.00
CA ALA A 51 -6.95 0.03 -3.61
C ALA A 51 -5.93 -0.76 -2.77
N VAL A 52 -5.42 -1.87 -3.32
CA VAL A 52 -4.37 -2.68 -2.67
C VAL A 52 -3.07 -1.89 -2.54
N LEU A 53 -2.68 -1.15 -3.58
CA LEU A 53 -1.52 -0.25 -3.55
C LEU A 53 -1.64 0.81 -2.46
N ALA A 54 -2.79 1.49 -2.40
CA ALA A 54 -3.07 2.50 -1.39
C ALA A 54 -3.03 1.92 0.03
N GLY A 55 -3.60 0.72 0.22
CA GLY A 55 -3.51 0.00 1.49
C GLY A 55 -2.06 -0.32 1.88
N GLY A 56 -1.26 -0.82 0.94
CA GLY A 56 0.16 -1.09 1.16
C GLY A 56 0.98 0.16 1.48
N LEU A 57 0.69 1.26 0.79
CA LEU A 57 1.31 2.56 1.06
C LEU A 57 1.02 3.04 2.48
N LEU A 58 -0.25 2.99 2.91
CA LEU A 58 -0.66 3.43 4.24
C LEU A 58 -0.05 2.56 5.35
N VAL A 59 -0.09 1.24 5.20
CA VAL A 59 0.49 0.30 6.18
C VAL A 59 2.01 0.48 6.28
N GLY A 60 2.70 0.53 5.13
CA GLY A 60 4.14 0.75 5.10
C GLY A 60 4.53 2.11 5.69
N TRP A 61 3.73 3.14 5.41
CA TRP A 61 3.97 4.49 5.94
C TRP A 61 3.79 4.53 7.46
N ALA A 62 2.72 3.93 7.98
CA ALA A 62 2.47 3.85 9.42
C ALA A 62 3.58 3.08 10.14
N ALA A 63 4.04 1.96 9.58
CA ALA A 63 5.16 1.19 10.11
C ALA A 63 6.46 2.01 10.14
N GLY A 64 6.80 2.68 9.02
CA GLY A 64 7.99 3.53 8.95
C GLY A 64 7.94 4.73 9.91
N TRP A 65 6.75 5.28 10.14
CA TRP A 65 6.52 6.34 11.12
C TRP A 65 6.76 5.85 12.55
N LEU A 66 6.20 4.69 12.91
CA LEU A 66 6.40 4.08 14.22
C LEU A 66 7.89 3.83 14.49
N VAL A 67 8.60 3.18 13.56
CA VAL A 67 10.05 2.97 13.67
C VAL A 67 10.80 4.30 13.83
N GLY A 68 10.45 5.30 13.03
CA GLY A 68 11.08 6.62 13.10
C GLY A 68 10.84 7.39 14.40
N SER A 69 9.78 7.06 15.14
CA SER A 69 9.49 7.65 16.44
C SER A 69 10.38 7.11 17.56
N PHE A 70 10.77 5.84 17.48
CA PHE A 70 11.70 5.22 18.44
C PHE A 70 13.16 5.62 18.21
N VAL A 71 13.51 6.01 16.98
CA VAL A 71 14.89 6.39 16.60
C VAL A 71 15.25 7.82 17.01
N ALA A 72 14.28 8.69 17.33
CA ALA A 72 14.58 10.06 17.74
C ALA A 72 15.27 10.08 19.13
N PRO A 73 16.57 10.42 19.24
CA PRO A 73 17.22 10.48 20.52
C PRO A 73 16.62 11.61 21.33
N GLN A 74 16.31 11.30 22.58
CA GLN A 74 15.91 12.19 23.66
C GLN A 74 16.89 13.37 23.72
N ARG A 75 16.56 14.51 23.07
CA ARG A 75 17.28 15.77 23.33
C ARG A 75 16.96 16.16 24.77
N ARG A 76 17.84 15.74 25.68
CA ARG A 76 18.03 16.31 27.02
C ARG A 76 17.94 17.83 26.88
N ARG A 77 16.85 18.39 27.40
CA ARG A 77 16.81 19.81 27.78
C ARG A 77 17.43 19.86 29.18
N SER A 78 18.68 20.29 29.24
CA SER A 78 19.31 20.85 30.43
C SER A 78 18.75 22.23 30.70
#